data_AF-A0A842YCD2-F1
#
_entry.id   AF-A0A842YCD2-F1
#
_cell.length_a   1.000
_cell.length_b   1.000
_cell.length_c   1.000
_cell.angle_alpha   90.00
_cell.angle_beta   90.00
_cell.angle_gamma   90.00
#
_symmetry.space_group_name_H-M   'P 1'
#
loop_
_entity.id
_entity.type
_entity.pdbx_description
1 polymer ?
#
loop_
_entity_poly.entity_id
_entity_poly.type
_entity_poly.pdbx_seq_one_letter_code
_entity_poly.pdbx_strand_id
1 'polypeptide(L)'
;MTNRLSGKLLSLLIALQENPMARIEQLASRVNLSRTTVSRDLKWLSGEHSKSSRRFFRVGPELYEYALGLETIDVFLETSNFESLAFLEKICDAHPYTKYRARCFGGHPGLFVQFRIPIGTTSQIESLLKKLKAQKSIQNYSILPTIGVDPIFFVTRLEHWNSQSFTWDFDWKKWAATKGRPPSKKTQTLEPLTNLLETRDISILNQLGFGARRKQKLIINALKNEGVQISSQDFSRHLALLNERFIRGYILYLDTDAFDLYSNVILTAKCDSELA
;
A
#
# COMPACT_ATOMS: atom_id res chain seq x y z
N MET A 1 -4.88 24.42 -12.63
CA MET A 1 -5.49 24.88 -11.36
C MET A 1 -5.40 23.73 -10.38
N THR A 2 -4.57 23.85 -9.35
CA THR A 2 -4.49 22.86 -8.25
C THR A 2 -5.79 22.94 -7.44
N ASN A 3 -6.67 21.97 -7.61
CA ASN A 3 -7.90 21.85 -6.80
C ASN A 3 -7.51 21.34 -5.40
N ARG A 4 -6.90 22.23 -4.61
CA ARG A 4 -6.46 21.93 -3.25
C ARG A 4 -7.68 21.57 -2.40
N LEU A 5 -7.61 20.43 -1.71
CA LEU A 5 -8.70 20.02 -0.82
C LEU A 5 -8.79 20.97 0.37
N SER A 6 -10.01 21.27 0.80
CA SER A 6 -10.24 22.02 2.03
C SER A 6 -9.71 21.26 3.25
N GLY A 7 -9.31 21.97 4.30
CA GLY A 7 -8.83 21.36 5.55
C GLY A 7 -9.80 20.33 6.13
N LYS A 8 -11.11 20.56 5.98
CA LYS A 8 -12.17 19.61 6.34
C LYS A 8 -12.07 18.27 5.59
N LEU A 9 -11.87 18.32 4.27
CA LEU A 9 -11.77 17.12 3.44
C LEU A 9 -10.44 16.38 3.71
N LEU A 10 -9.36 17.12 3.94
CA LEU A 10 -8.08 16.55 4.35
C LEU A 10 -8.18 15.85 5.72
N SER A 11 -8.82 16.48 6.71
CA SER A 11 -9.09 15.86 8.01
C SER A 11 -9.85 14.55 7.89
N LEU A 12 -10.82 14.49 6.97
CA LEU A 12 -11.58 13.27 6.70
C LEU A 12 -10.72 12.18 6.04
N LEU A 13 -9.82 12.53 5.12
CA LEU A 13 -8.86 11.59 4.54
C LEU A 13 -7.88 11.06 5.59
N ILE A 14 -7.35 11.92 6.47
CA ILE A 14 -6.44 11.53 7.56
C ILE A 14 -7.16 10.59 8.54
N ALA A 15 -8.39 10.93 8.96
CA ALA A 15 -9.20 10.06 9.81
C ALA A 15 -9.47 8.69 9.15
N LEU A 16 -9.64 8.69 7.82
CA LEU A 16 -9.83 7.47 7.06
C LEU A 16 -8.53 6.66 6.92
N GLN A 17 -7.34 7.29 6.91
CA GLN A 17 -6.06 6.56 6.99
C GLN A 17 -5.90 5.83 8.32
N GLU A 18 -6.30 6.46 9.43
CA GLU A 18 -6.27 5.86 10.77
C GLU A 18 -7.16 4.60 10.87
N ASN A 19 -8.32 4.62 10.21
CA ASN A 19 -9.21 3.46 10.15
C ASN A 19 -9.91 3.36 8.78
N PRO A 20 -9.29 2.66 7.80
CA PRO A 20 -9.78 2.61 6.42
C PRO A 20 -11.14 1.94 6.24
N MET A 21 -11.59 1.14 7.21
CA MET A 21 -12.91 0.48 7.20
C MET A 21 -13.90 1.12 8.20
N ALA A 22 -13.57 2.27 8.79
CA ALA A 22 -14.43 2.97 9.75
C ALA A 22 -15.83 3.23 9.19
N ARG A 23 -16.85 3.07 10.03
CA ARG A 23 -18.23 3.45 9.73
C ARG A 23 -18.37 4.97 9.68
N ILE A 24 -19.43 5.46 9.03
CA ILE A 24 -19.70 6.90 8.90
C ILE A 24 -19.78 7.58 10.26
N GLU A 25 -20.37 6.89 11.24
CA GLU A 25 -20.52 7.38 12.62
C GLU A 25 -19.17 7.57 13.31
N GLN A 26 -18.25 6.63 13.13
CA GLN A 26 -16.91 6.68 13.71
C GLN A 26 -16.11 7.83 13.11
N LEU A 27 -16.17 7.98 11.79
CA LEU A 27 -15.50 9.09 11.09
C LEU A 27 -16.11 10.43 11.50
N ALA A 28 -17.44 10.56 11.53
CA ALA A 28 -18.16 11.76 11.95
C ALA A 28 -17.75 12.23 13.35
N SER A 29 -17.67 11.29 14.31
CA SER A 29 -17.16 11.58 15.65
C SER A 29 -15.69 12.01 15.61
N ARG A 30 -14.84 11.28 14.87
CA ARG A 30 -13.39 11.53 14.80
C ARG A 30 -13.05 12.90 14.20
N VAL A 31 -13.80 13.38 13.21
CA VAL A 31 -13.58 14.70 12.58
C VAL A 31 -14.50 15.81 13.08
N ASN A 32 -15.35 15.52 14.08
CA ASN A 32 -16.35 16.45 14.62
C ASN A 32 -17.28 17.07 13.54
N LEU A 33 -17.84 16.23 12.67
CA LEU A 33 -18.80 16.63 11.62
C LEU A 33 -20.09 15.81 11.72
N SER A 34 -21.18 16.31 11.12
CA SER A 34 -22.41 15.53 11.02
C SER A 34 -22.26 14.32 10.09
N ARG A 35 -22.99 13.22 10.39
CA ARG A 35 -22.97 11.99 9.58
C ARG A 35 -23.35 12.24 8.12
N THR A 36 -24.32 13.13 7.88
CA THR A 36 -24.76 13.52 6.53
C THR A 36 -23.64 14.20 5.77
N THR A 37 -22.88 15.09 6.43
CA THR A 37 -21.73 15.77 5.84
C THR A 37 -20.64 14.77 5.48
N VAL A 38 -20.26 13.89 6.41
CA VAL A 38 -19.24 12.86 6.16
C VAL A 38 -19.65 11.90 5.04
N SER A 39 -20.90 11.45 5.02
CA SER A 39 -21.39 10.55 3.97
C SER A 39 -21.32 11.20 2.58
N ARG A 40 -21.77 12.46 2.47
CA ARG A 40 -21.69 13.22 1.22
C ARG A 40 -20.24 13.44 0.80
N ASP A 41 -19.40 13.90 1.73
CA ASP A 41 -18.02 14.27 1.45
C ASP A 41 -17.17 13.03 1.12
N LEU A 42 -17.42 11.87 1.74
CA LEU A 42 -16.78 10.61 1.34
C LEU A 42 -17.18 10.15 -0.05
N LYS A 43 -18.46 10.24 -0.42
CA LYS A 43 -18.90 9.95 -1.80
C LYS A 43 -18.23 10.88 -2.81
N TRP A 44 -18.04 12.15 -2.42
CA TRP A 44 -17.34 13.11 -3.26
C TRP A 44 -15.86 12.74 -3.41
N LEU A 45 -15.19 12.44 -2.30
CA LEU A 45 -13.78 12.05 -2.29
C LEU A 45 -13.52 10.69 -2.99
N SER A 46 -14.48 9.76 -2.95
CA SER A 46 -14.36 8.46 -3.62
C SER A 46 -14.61 8.53 -5.13
N GLY A 47 -15.07 9.66 -5.66
CA GLY A 47 -15.44 9.83 -7.06
C GLY A 47 -16.85 9.32 -7.41
N GLU A 48 -17.64 8.86 -6.43
CA GLU A 48 -19.00 8.33 -6.65
C GLU A 48 -20.06 9.43 -6.76
N HIS A 49 -19.75 10.66 -6.35
CA HIS A 49 -20.66 11.79 -6.44
C HIS A 49 -20.59 12.43 -7.83
N SER A 50 -21.73 12.85 -8.39
CA SER A 50 -21.80 13.43 -9.75
C SER A 50 -20.95 14.70 -9.93
N LYS A 51 -20.73 15.45 -8.86
CA LYS A 51 -19.88 16.65 -8.82
C LYS A 51 -18.40 16.36 -8.48
N SER A 52 -18.00 15.09 -8.38
CA SER A 52 -16.60 14.73 -8.17
C SER A 52 -15.83 14.93 -9.46
N SER A 53 -14.71 15.66 -9.39
CA SER A 53 -13.81 15.83 -10.54
C SER A 53 -12.96 14.59 -10.79
N ARG A 54 -12.62 13.85 -9.72
CA ARG A 54 -11.82 12.62 -9.75
C ARG A 54 -11.98 11.84 -8.44
N ARG A 55 -11.31 10.69 -8.36
CA ARG A 55 -11.20 9.87 -7.16
C ARG A 55 -9.95 10.27 -6.38
N PHE A 56 -10.11 10.73 -5.13
CA PHE A 56 -9.02 11.16 -4.25
C PHE A 56 -8.47 10.04 -3.37
N PHE A 57 -9.21 8.93 -3.23
CA PHE A 57 -8.73 7.78 -2.48
C PHE A 57 -9.35 6.46 -2.94
N ARG A 58 -8.67 5.36 -2.59
CA ARG A 58 -9.24 4.01 -2.56
C ARG A 58 -8.77 3.26 -1.33
N VAL A 59 -9.62 2.41 -0.79
CA VAL A 59 -9.23 1.46 0.25
C VAL A 59 -9.01 0.11 -0.40
N GLY A 60 -7.86 -0.50 -0.16
CA GLY A 60 -7.56 -1.86 -0.62
C GLY A 60 -7.05 -2.72 0.53
N PRO A 61 -7.07 -4.06 0.34
CA PRO A 61 -6.53 -4.97 1.32
C PRO A 61 -5.00 -4.88 1.37
N GLU A 62 -4.43 -4.87 2.57
CA GLU A 62 -3.04 -5.16 2.80
C GLU A 62 -2.89 -6.68 2.87
N LEU A 63 -2.29 -7.28 1.84
CA LEU A 63 -2.23 -8.73 1.72
C LEU A 63 -1.16 -9.32 2.63
N TYR A 64 -1.44 -10.49 3.21
CA TYR A 64 -0.43 -11.31 3.85
C TYR A 64 0.28 -12.13 2.77
N GLU A 65 1.34 -11.55 2.19
CA GLU A 65 2.06 -12.11 1.04
C GLU A 65 2.58 -13.53 1.28
N TYR A 66 3.11 -13.79 2.48
CA TYR A 66 3.60 -15.12 2.84
C TYR A 66 2.49 -16.19 2.80
N ALA A 67 1.29 -15.88 3.28
CA ALA A 67 0.14 -16.79 3.17
C ALA A 67 -0.26 -17.06 1.72
N LEU A 68 0.00 -16.11 0.81
CA LEU A 68 -0.19 -16.26 -0.64
C LEU A 68 0.97 -17.02 -1.32
N GLY A 69 1.97 -17.50 -0.56
CA GLY A 69 3.15 -18.17 -1.10
C GLY A 69 4.16 -17.22 -1.74
N LEU A 70 4.12 -15.93 -1.37
CA LEU A 70 4.96 -14.88 -1.93
C LEU A 70 5.93 -14.32 -0.89
N GLU A 71 7.11 -13.92 -1.34
CA GLU A 71 8.10 -13.16 -0.57
C GLU A 71 8.43 -11.83 -1.27
N THR A 72 8.79 -10.84 -0.45
CA THR A 72 9.14 -9.49 -0.91
C THR A 72 10.64 -9.33 -1.09
N ILE A 73 11.03 -8.89 -2.28
CA ILE A 73 12.39 -8.48 -2.59
C ILE A 73 12.38 -7.05 -3.09
N ASP A 74 13.09 -6.18 -2.38
CA ASP A 74 13.32 -4.82 -2.78
C ASP A 74 14.74 -4.66 -3.32
N VAL A 75 14.88 -3.97 -4.47
CA VAL A 75 16.13 -3.85 -5.20
C VAL A 75 16.35 -2.41 -5.65
N PHE A 76 17.58 -1.91 -5.51
CA PHE A 76 18.06 -0.75 -6.25
C PHE A 76 18.82 -1.20 -7.50
N LEU A 77 18.47 -0.62 -8.64
CA LEU A 77 19.13 -0.81 -9.93
C LEU A 77 19.80 0.51 -10.30
N GLU A 78 21.12 0.56 -10.21
CA GLU A 78 21.87 1.80 -10.44
C GLU A 78 22.23 1.95 -11.92
N THR A 79 21.83 3.08 -12.49
CA THR A 79 22.20 3.47 -13.85
C THR A 79 22.17 4.98 -14.00
N SER A 80 23.19 5.53 -14.66
CA SER A 80 23.23 6.94 -15.04
C SER A 80 22.77 7.17 -16.49
N ASN A 81 22.40 6.12 -17.23
CA ASN A 81 21.97 6.19 -18.62
C ASN A 81 20.45 6.19 -18.72
N PHE A 82 19.89 7.22 -19.36
CA PHE A 82 18.45 7.36 -19.59
C PHE A 82 17.85 6.25 -20.46
N GLU A 83 18.54 5.80 -21.50
CA GLU A 83 18.07 4.70 -22.36
C GLU A 83 18.02 3.39 -21.58
N SER A 84 19.04 3.13 -20.76
CA SER A 84 19.05 1.99 -19.85
C SER A 84 17.91 2.07 -18.85
N LEU A 85 17.62 3.25 -18.29
CA LEU A 85 16.48 3.44 -17.40
C LEU A 85 15.17 3.08 -18.09
N ALA A 86 14.92 3.61 -19.29
CA ALA A 86 13.71 3.30 -20.07
C ALA A 86 13.60 1.80 -20.41
N PHE A 87 14.72 1.14 -20.67
CA PHE A 87 14.78 -0.31 -20.88
C PHE A 87 14.42 -1.09 -19.60
N LEU A 88 14.95 -0.70 -18.45
CA LEU A 88 14.63 -1.33 -17.16
C LEU A 88 13.16 -1.17 -16.79
N GLU A 89 12.57 -0.01 -17.09
CA GLU A 89 11.14 0.23 -16.89
C GLU A 89 10.30 -0.76 -17.69
N LYS A 90 10.65 -0.99 -18.97
CA LYS A 90 9.97 -1.99 -19.82
C LYS A 90 10.10 -3.41 -19.28
N ILE A 91 11.29 -3.79 -18.76
CA ILE A 91 11.48 -5.09 -18.12
C ILE A 91 10.56 -5.22 -16.91
N CYS A 92 10.53 -4.21 -16.06
CA CYS A 92 9.70 -4.23 -14.85
C CYS A 92 8.21 -4.29 -15.21
N ASP A 93 7.75 -3.54 -16.21
CA ASP A 93 6.36 -3.55 -16.69
C ASP A 93 5.95 -4.91 -17.27
N ALA A 94 6.87 -5.62 -17.92
CA ALA A 94 6.64 -6.95 -18.47
C ALA A 94 6.77 -8.07 -17.42
N HIS A 95 7.50 -7.84 -16.33
CA HIS A 95 7.80 -8.87 -15.35
C HIS A 95 6.60 -9.09 -14.40
N PRO A 96 6.06 -10.33 -14.31
CA PRO A 96 4.75 -10.59 -13.69
C PRO A 96 4.72 -10.33 -12.17
N TYR A 97 5.89 -10.34 -11.53
CA TYR A 97 6.01 -10.14 -10.09
C TYR A 97 6.46 -8.74 -9.70
N THR A 98 6.59 -7.80 -10.65
CA THR A 98 6.85 -6.40 -10.32
C THR A 98 5.61 -5.81 -9.66
N LYS A 99 5.74 -5.42 -8.39
CA LYS A 99 4.65 -4.78 -7.65
C LYS A 99 4.72 -3.26 -7.73
N TYR A 100 5.92 -2.73 -7.67
CA TYR A 100 6.17 -1.30 -7.64
C TYR A 100 7.52 -1.00 -8.28
N ARG A 101 7.61 0.13 -8.98
CA ARG A 101 8.86 0.70 -9.44
C ARG A 101 8.82 2.21 -9.32
N ALA A 102 9.96 2.81 -8.99
CA ALA A 102 10.12 4.25 -8.95
C ALA A 102 11.51 4.65 -9.43
N ARG A 103 11.59 5.73 -10.20
CA ARG A 103 12.88 6.36 -10.51
C ARG A 103 13.45 6.96 -9.24
N CYS A 104 14.72 6.71 -8.99
CA CYS A 104 15.44 7.21 -7.82
C CYS A 104 16.49 8.21 -8.24
N PHE A 105 16.58 9.30 -7.47
CA PHE A 105 17.59 10.34 -7.60
C PHE A 105 18.35 10.44 -6.28
N GLY A 106 19.63 10.81 -6.31
CA GLY A 106 20.48 10.92 -5.12
C GLY A 106 21.39 9.71 -4.93
N GLY A 107 21.37 9.10 -3.73
CA GLY A 107 22.34 8.08 -3.33
C GLY A 107 22.34 6.79 -4.16
N HIS A 108 21.21 6.45 -4.79
CA HIS A 108 21.07 5.33 -5.73
C HIS A 108 20.40 5.81 -7.03
N PRO A 109 21.16 6.43 -7.96
CA PRO A 109 20.57 6.95 -9.19
C PRO A 109 20.15 5.79 -10.10
N GLY A 110 18.87 5.74 -10.48
CA GLY A 110 18.33 4.69 -11.34
C GLY A 110 16.91 4.30 -10.97
N LEU A 111 16.67 3.03 -10.65
CA LEU A 111 15.33 2.49 -10.39
C LEU A 111 15.30 1.70 -9.07
N PHE A 112 14.35 2.03 -8.19
CA PHE A 112 13.93 1.16 -7.10
C PHE A 112 12.81 0.26 -7.60
N VAL A 113 12.89 -1.03 -7.30
CA VAL A 113 11.90 -2.03 -7.72
C VAL A 113 11.55 -2.92 -6.55
N GLN A 114 10.26 -3.16 -6.36
CA GLN A 114 9.75 -4.15 -5.42
C GLN A 114 9.15 -5.32 -6.19
N PHE A 115 9.65 -6.51 -5.91
CA PHE A 115 9.11 -7.76 -6.43
C PHE A 115 8.32 -8.50 -5.35
N ARG A 116 7.29 -9.23 -5.78
CA ARG A 116 6.50 -10.17 -4.97
C ARG A 116 6.60 -11.54 -5.60
N ILE A 117 7.70 -12.23 -5.36
CA ILE A 117 8.02 -13.48 -6.06
C ILE A 117 7.53 -14.70 -5.27
N PRO A 118 7.40 -15.87 -5.90
CA PRO A 118 7.18 -17.11 -5.17
C PRO A 118 8.31 -17.38 -4.17
N ILE A 119 7.96 -17.87 -2.99
CA ILE A 119 8.94 -18.19 -1.93
C ILE A 119 10.02 -19.14 -2.47
N GLY A 120 11.28 -18.84 -2.16
CA GLY A 120 12.43 -19.67 -2.54
C GLY A 120 12.95 -19.42 -3.96
N THR A 121 12.41 -18.42 -4.67
CA THR A 121 12.84 -18.10 -6.04
C THR A 121 13.74 -16.87 -6.14
N THR A 122 14.22 -16.36 -5.00
CA THR A 122 15.15 -15.22 -4.88
C THR A 122 16.36 -15.32 -5.85
N SER A 123 16.91 -16.52 -6.02
CA SER A 123 18.05 -16.77 -6.92
C SER A 123 17.76 -16.46 -8.40
N GLN A 124 16.49 -16.50 -8.83
CA GLN A 124 16.09 -16.14 -10.18
C GLN A 124 16.15 -14.63 -10.39
N ILE A 125 15.75 -13.84 -9.39
CA ILE A 125 15.91 -12.38 -9.40
C ILE A 125 17.41 -12.05 -9.43
N GLU A 126 18.23 -12.66 -8.58
CA GLU A 126 19.68 -12.45 -8.63
C GLU A 126 20.29 -12.77 -10.00
N SER A 127 19.84 -13.86 -10.65
CA SER A 127 20.28 -14.23 -12.00
C SER A 127 19.89 -13.17 -13.03
N LEU A 128 18.66 -12.63 -12.96
CA LEU A 128 18.23 -11.51 -13.79
C LEU A 128 19.13 -10.29 -13.58
N LEU A 129 19.40 -9.90 -12.33
CA LEU A 129 20.25 -8.75 -12.01
C LEU A 129 21.69 -8.93 -12.51
N LYS A 130 22.27 -10.12 -12.35
CA LYS A 130 23.59 -10.47 -12.88
C LYS A 130 23.63 -10.34 -14.40
N LYS A 131 22.59 -10.81 -15.11
CA LYS A 131 22.48 -10.66 -16.58
C LYS A 131 22.40 -9.19 -17.00
N LEU A 132 21.59 -8.39 -16.32
CA LEU A 132 21.47 -6.95 -16.60
C LEU A 132 22.80 -6.22 -16.40
N LYS A 133 23.56 -6.59 -15.35
CA LYS A 133 24.90 -6.05 -15.10
C LYS A 133 25.90 -6.48 -16.17
N ALA A 134 25.89 -7.75 -16.57
CA ALA A 134 26.77 -8.28 -17.62
C ALA A 134 26.51 -7.62 -18.99
N GLN A 135 25.25 -7.29 -19.29
CA GLN A 135 24.85 -6.54 -20.47
C GLN A 135 25.14 -5.03 -20.39
N LYS A 136 25.69 -4.55 -19.27
CA LYS A 136 25.94 -3.13 -18.98
C LYS A 136 24.65 -2.26 -18.99
N SER A 137 23.49 -2.89 -18.80
CA SER A 137 22.20 -2.19 -18.65
C SER A 137 22.08 -1.51 -17.26
N ILE A 138 22.84 -2.01 -16.28
CA ILE A 138 23.00 -1.40 -14.96
C ILE A 138 24.49 -1.36 -14.62
N GLN A 139 24.89 -0.36 -13.84
CA GLN A 139 26.24 -0.23 -13.29
C GLN A 139 26.38 -1.12 -12.06
N ASN A 140 25.37 -1.09 -11.19
CA ASN A 140 25.34 -1.86 -9.97
C ASN A 140 23.91 -2.19 -9.53
N TYR A 141 23.78 -3.05 -8.53
CA TYR A 141 22.52 -3.28 -7.86
C TYR A 141 22.75 -3.61 -6.38
N SER A 142 21.72 -3.38 -5.56
CA SER A 142 21.68 -3.85 -4.17
C SER A 142 20.32 -4.46 -3.87
N ILE A 143 20.34 -5.67 -3.31
CA ILE A 143 19.15 -6.33 -2.77
C ILE A 143 19.04 -5.92 -1.31
N LEU A 144 17.90 -5.37 -0.92
CA LEU A 144 17.63 -4.97 0.45
C LEU A 144 17.21 -6.18 1.30
N PRO A 145 17.51 -6.20 2.61
CA PRO A 145 17.18 -7.31 3.49
C PRO A 145 15.70 -7.28 3.88
N THR A 146 14.81 -7.49 2.91
CA THR A 146 13.35 -7.44 3.11
C THR A 146 12.71 -8.81 3.32
N ILE A 147 13.44 -9.89 3.02
CA ILE A 147 12.95 -11.25 3.21
C ILE A 147 12.86 -11.56 4.70
N GLY A 148 11.70 -12.03 5.15
CA GLY A 148 11.46 -12.38 6.56
C GLY A 148 11.42 -11.18 7.52
N VAL A 149 11.44 -9.95 6.99
CA VAL A 149 11.33 -8.73 7.79
C VAL A 149 9.92 -8.19 7.64
N ASP A 150 9.23 -8.01 8.76
CA ASP A 150 7.94 -7.35 8.76
C ASP A 150 8.09 -5.84 8.61
N PRO A 151 7.49 -5.23 7.57
CA PRO A 151 7.50 -3.79 7.46
C PRO A 151 6.67 -3.19 8.59
N ILE A 152 7.20 -2.14 9.20
CA ILE A 152 6.45 -1.34 10.16
C ILE A 152 5.73 -0.24 9.38
N PHE A 153 4.41 -0.30 9.34
CA PHE A 153 3.58 0.69 8.67
C PHE A 153 2.99 1.67 9.68
N PHE A 154 3.09 2.96 9.38
CA PHE A 154 2.47 4.04 10.15
C PHE A 154 1.70 4.96 9.23
N VAL A 155 0.60 5.49 9.76
CA VAL A 155 -0.22 6.52 9.12
C VAL A 155 -0.15 7.80 9.91
N THR A 156 -0.40 8.92 9.23
CA THR A 156 -0.49 10.21 9.90
C THR A 156 -1.72 10.25 10.80
N ARG A 157 -1.58 10.88 11.97
CA ARG A 157 -2.63 10.91 12.99
C ARG A 157 -3.36 12.23 13.02
N LEU A 158 -4.68 12.20 12.95
CA LEU A 158 -5.51 13.39 12.94
C LEU A 158 -5.31 14.26 14.20
N GLU A 159 -4.93 13.65 15.32
CA GLU A 159 -4.68 14.36 16.59
C GLU A 159 -3.59 15.43 16.48
N HIS A 160 -2.67 15.28 15.52
CA HIS A 160 -1.55 16.19 15.28
C HIS A 160 -1.77 17.13 14.09
N TRP A 161 -2.95 17.09 13.46
CA TRP A 161 -3.26 17.87 12.27
C TRP A 161 -4.09 19.12 12.62
N ASN A 162 -3.60 20.29 12.23
CA ASN A 162 -4.37 21.53 12.29
C ASN A 162 -4.96 21.87 10.92
N SER A 163 -6.28 21.75 10.79
CA SER A 163 -7.02 21.97 9.54
C SER A 163 -7.20 23.44 9.17
N GLN A 164 -6.94 24.38 10.07
CA GLN A 164 -7.03 25.82 9.82
C GLN A 164 -5.71 26.37 9.27
N SER A 165 -4.58 25.99 9.87
CA SER A 165 -3.23 26.42 9.44
C SER A 165 -2.60 25.51 8.40
N PHE A 166 -3.16 24.32 8.15
CA PHE A 166 -2.58 23.28 7.32
C PHE A 166 -1.18 22.83 7.78
N THR A 167 -1.00 22.71 9.11
CA THR A 167 0.27 22.33 9.73
C THR A 167 0.13 21.11 10.61
N TRP A 168 1.25 20.40 10.81
CA TRP A 168 1.38 19.34 11.79
C TRP A 168 2.01 19.88 13.06
N ASP A 169 1.51 19.46 14.22
CA ASP A 169 2.24 19.60 15.48
C ASP A 169 2.99 18.30 15.80
N PHE A 170 4.20 18.41 16.33
CA PHE A 170 4.97 17.26 16.76
C PHE A 170 5.95 17.67 17.85
N ASP A 171 5.90 16.97 18.99
CA ASP A 171 6.79 17.22 20.11
C ASP A 171 8.06 16.37 19.99
N TRP A 172 9.07 16.93 19.32
CA TRP A 172 10.38 16.31 19.15
C TRP A 172 11.08 15.98 20.47
N LYS A 173 10.92 16.83 21.50
CA LYS A 173 11.59 16.64 22.79
C LYS A 173 11.00 15.46 23.52
N LYS A 174 9.68 15.36 23.57
CA LYS A 174 8.97 14.22 24.16
C LYS A 174 9.27 12.92 23.39
N TRP A 175 9.28 12.97 22.06
CA TRP A 175 9.61 11.81 21.24
C TRP A 175 11.04 11.32 21.50
N ALA A 176 12.03 12.22 21.51
CA ALA A 176 13.43 11.86 21.77
C ALA A 176 13.65 11.29 23.19
N ALA A 177 12.83 11.70 24.16
CA ALA A 177 12.85 11.15 25.52
C ALA A 177 12.09 9.80 25.65
N THR A 178 11.32 9.40 24.64
CA THR A 178 10.53 8.17 24.67
C THR A 178 11.42 6.98 24.33
N LYS A 179 11.56 6.02 25.25
CA LYS A 179 12.28 4.77 24.96
C LYS A 179 11.58 4.01 23.83
N GLY A 180 12.38 3.50 22.89
CA GLY A 180 11.92 2.60 21.84
C GLY A 180 11.19 1.40 22.45
N ARG A 181 10.10 1.00 21.82
CA ARG A 181 9.40 -0.24 22.20
C ARG A 181 9.99 -1.37 21.39
N PRO A 182 10.28 -2.53 21.99
CA PRO A 182 10.71 -3.68 21.22
C PRO A 182 9.61 -4.03 20.21
N PRO A 183 10.00 -4.45 18.99
CA PRO A 183 9.03 -4.83 17.98
C PRO A 183 8.14 -5.95 18.53
N SER A 184 6.83 -5.81 18.34
CA SER A 184 5.89 -6.87 18.63
C SER A 184 6.22 -8.04 17.69
N LYS A 185 6.74 -9.14 18.23
CA LYS A 185 6.87 -10.41 17.49
C LYS A 185 5.46 -10.91 17.21
N LYS A 186 4.92 -10.60 16.03
CA LYS A 186 3.71 -11.27 15.56
C LYS A 186 4.08 -12.71 15.24
N THR A 187 3.41 -13.66 15.89
CA THR A 187 3.53 -15.09 15.56
C THR A 187 2.98 -15.28 14.16
N GLN A 188 3.86 -15.29 13.17
CA GLN A 188 3.48 -15.60 11.80
C GLN A 188 3.43 -17.11 11.63
N THR A 189 2.35 -17.59 11.02
CA THR A 189 2.27 -18.96 10.52
C THR A 189 3.41 -19.15 9.54
N LEU A 190 4.27 -20.13 9.84
CA LEU A 190 5.50 -20.42 9.10
C LEU A 190 5.27 -21.13 7.76
N GLU A 191 4.01 -21.42 7.39
CA GLU A 191 3.69 -22.15 6.17
C GLU A 191 2.75 -21.34 5.26
N PRO A 192 3.00 -21.31 3.94
CA PRO A 192 2.07 -20.77 2.95
C PRO A 192 0.70 -21.46 3.03
N LEU A 193 -0.37 -20.70 2.85
CA LEU A 193 -1.76 -21.17 2.94
C LEU A 193 -2.42 -21.29 1.56
N THR A 194 -1.62 -21.44 0.50
CA THR A 194 -2.09 -21.46 -0.89
C THR A 194 -3.05 -22.61 -1.17
N ASN A 195 -2.96 -23.70 -0.40
CA ASN A 195 -3.88 -24.84 -0.46
C ASN A 195 -5.32 -24.50 -0.04
N LEU A 196 -5.54 -23.39 0.67
CA LEU A 196 -6.86 -22.93 1.10
C LEU A 196 -7.51 -21.97 0.10
N LEU A 197 -6.80 -21.54 -0.95
CA LEU A 197 -7.29 -20.58 -1.93
C LEU A 197 -7.95 -21.27 -3.12
N GLU A 198 -9.14 -20.81 -3.47
CA GLU A 198 -9.77 -21.10 -4.75
C GLU A 198 -9.55 -19.95 -5.74
N THR A 199 -9.70 -20.22 -7.05
CA THR A 199 -9.63 -19.18 -8.09
C THR A 199 -10.58 -18.01 -7.82
N ARG A 200 -11.76 -18.29 -7.25
CA ARG A 200 -12.73 -17.24 -6.89
C ARG A 200 -12.23 -16.32 -5.77
N ASP A 201 -11.41 -16.83 -4.86
CA ASP A 201 -10.83 -16.04 -3.76
C ASP A 201 -9.85 -15.00 -4.30
N ILE A 202 -9.07 -15.39 -5.32
CA ILE A 202 -8.18 -14.47 -6.04
C ILE A 202 -8.99 -13.38 -6.73
N SER A 203 -10.11 -13.73 -7.39
CA SER A 203 -11.01 -12.74 -7.98
C SER A 203 -11.61 -11.80 -6.93
N ILE A 204 -11.99 -12.31 -5.76
CA ILE A 204 -12.46 -11.47 -4.64
C ILE A 204 -11.37 -10.50 -4.19
N LEU A 205 -10.14 -10.99 -3.94
CA LEU A 205 -9.00 -10.15 -3.55
C LEU A 205 -8.71 -9.06 -4.58
N ASN A 206 -8.74 -9.40 -5.87
CA ASN A 206 -8.60 -8.43 -6.96
C ASN A 206 -9.69 -7.35 -6.90
N GLN A 207 -10.95 -7.76 -6.71
CA GLN A 207 -12.06 -6.82 -6.55
C GLN A 207 -11.93 -5.93 -5.32
N LEU A 208 -11.44 -6.46 -4.18
CA LEU A 208 -11.17 -5.63 -3.01
C LEU A 208 -10.11 -4.56 -3.29
N GLY A 209 -9.14 -4.84 -4.18
CA GLY A 209 -8.13 -3.88 -4.64
C GLY A 209 -8.69 -2.64 -5.36
N PHE A 210 -9.82 -2.77 -6.07
CA PHE A 210 -10.49 -1.61 -6.69
C PHE A 210 -11.22 -0.72 -5.67
N GLY A 211 -11.54 -1.26 -4.50
CA GLY A 211 -12.26 -0.56 -3.45
C GLY A 211 -12.95 -1.53 -2.50
N ALA A 212 -12.34 -1.77 -1.34
CA ALA A 212 -12.86 -2.67 -0.31
C ALA A 212 -14.10 -2.11 0.41
N ARG A 213 -14.29 -0.77 0.40
CA ARG A 213 -15.47 -0.11 0.98
C ARG A 213 -16.72 -0.20 0.10
N ARG A 214 -16.64 -0.79 -1.10
CA ARG A 214 -17.80 -0.93 -1.99
C ARG A 214 -18.86 -1.83 -1.33
N LYS A 215 -20.13 -1.56 -1.61
CA LYS A 215 -21.22 -2.45 -1.17
C LYS A 215 -21.00 -3.85 -1.75
N GLN A 216 -21.21 -4.88 -0.94
CA GLN A 216 -21.07 -6.29 -1.32
C GLN A 216 -21.79 -6.62 -2.64
N LYS A 217 -23.03 -6.13 -2.82
CA LYS A 217 -23.80 -6.32 -4.07
C LYS A 217 -23.05 -5.82 -5.33
N LEU A 218 -22.33 -4.70 -5.22
CA LEU A 218 -21.57 -4.15 -6.35
C LEU A 218 -20.34 -5.03 -6.66
N ILE A 219 -19.70 -5.57 -5.64
CA ILE A 219 -18.55 -6.48 -5.80
C ILE A 219 -19.01 -7.78 -6.46
N ILE A 220 -20.11 -8.39 -5.98
CA ILE A 220 -20.68 -9.61 -6.55
C ILE A 220 -21.08 -9.40 -8.02
N ASN A 221 -21.70 -8.26 -8.35
CA ASN A 221 -22.03 -7.94 -9.74
C ASN A 221 -20.78 -7.78 -10.61
N ALA A 222 -19.69 -7.19 -10.09
CA ALA A 222 -18.43 -7.09 -10.83
C ALA A 222 -17.81 -8.47 -11.08
N LEU A 223 -17.80 -9.34 -10.07
CA LEU A 223 -17.34 -10.74 -10.21
C LEU A 223 -18.15 -11.50 -11.26
N LYS A 224 -19.47 -11.28 -11.30
CA LYS A 224 -20.35 -11.88 -12.30
C LYS A 224 -19.94 -11.51 -13.74
N ASN A 225 -19.56 -10.26 -13.96
CA ASN A 225 -19.09 -9.77 -15.26
C ASN A 225 -17.73 -10.35 -15.66
N GLU A 226 -16.93 -10.78 -14.69
CA GLU A 226 -15.65 -11.49 -14.89
C GLU A 226 -15.85 -13.02 -15.03
N GLY A 227 -17.10 -13.49 -15.11
CA GLY A 227 -17.42 -14.91 -15.24
C GLY A 227 -17.46 -15.69 -13.92
N VAL A 228 -17.32 -15.03 -12.77
CA VAL A 228 -17.34 -15.65 -11.44
C VAL A 228 -18.74 -15.51 -10.82
N GLN A 229 -19.52 -16.59 -10.83
CA GLN A 229 -20.82 -16.64 -10.16
C GLN A 229 -20.65 -17.00 -8.68
N ILE A 230 -21.19 -16.17 -7.78
CA ILE A 230 -21.13 -16.42 -6.34
C ILE A 230 -22.38 -15.88 -5.65
N SER A 231 -22.94 -16.65 -4.71
CA SER A 231 -24.06 -16.19 -3.89
C SER A 231 -23.61 -15.16 -2.85
N SER A 232 -24.54 -14.40 -2.27
CA SER A 232 -24.18 -13.45 -1.19
C SER A 232 -23.65 -14.17 0.06
N GLN A 233 -24.20 -15.34 0.39
CA GLN A 233 -23.76 -16.12 1.54
C GLN A 233 -22.36 -16.69 1.32
N ASP A 234 -22.10 -17.26 0.14
CA ASP A 234 -20.78 -17.77 -0.22
C ASP A 234 -19.75 -16.65 -0.23
N PHE A 235 -20.06 -15.51 -0.85
CA PHE A 235 -19.17 -14.36 -0.85
C PHE A 235 -18.77 -13.95 0.57
N SER A 236 -19.74 -13.85 1.50
CA SER A 236 -19.45 -13.50 2.89
C SER A 236 -18.55 -14.52 3.58
N ARG A 237 -18.75 -15.81 3.31
CA ARG A 237 -17.90 -16.90 3.84
C ARG A 237 -16.46 -16.79 3.33
N HIS A 238 -16.29 -16.64 2.01
CA HIS A 238 -14.97 -16.47 1.40
C HIS A 238 -14.28 -15.18 1.87
N LEU A 239 -15.02 -14.07 1.97
CA LEU A 239 -14.48 -12.82 2.50
C LEU A 239 -14.04 -12.94 3.96
N ALA A 240 -14.76 -13.71 4.80
CA ALA A 240 -14.35 -13.95 6.18
C ALA A 240 -13.03 -14.74 6.24
N LEU A 241 -12.91 -15.83 5.46
CA LEU A 241 -11.67 -16.59 5.34
C LEU A 241 -10.50 -15.69 4.89
N LEU A 242 -10.71 -14.88 3.86
CA LEU A 242 -9.71 -13.94 3.35
C LEU A 242 -9.26 -12.93 4.40
N ASN A 243 -10.20 -12.35 5.16
CA ASN A 243 -9.87 -11.43 6.25
C ASN A 243 -9.11 -12.09 7.40
N GLU A 244 -9.39 -13.37 7.66
CA GLU A 244 -8.76 -14.09 8.76
C GLU A 244 -7.35 -14.59 8.44
N ARG A 245 -7.09 -14.94 7.17
CA ARG A 245 -5.87 -15.67 6.77
C ARG A 245 -4.98 -14.96 5.77
N PHE A 246 -5.54 -14.08 4.92
CA PHE A 246 -4.84 -13.54 3.74
C PHE A 246 -4.76 -12.01 3.72
N ILE A 247 -5.46 -11.31 4.63
CA ILE A 247 -5.49 -9.86 4.71
C ILE A 247 -4.98 -9.45 6.10
N ARG A 248 -3.87 -8.71 6.17
CA ARG A 248 -3.31 -8.16 7.42
C ARG A 248 -4.16 -7.00 7.95
N GLY A 249 -4.80 -6.28 7.04
CA GLY A 249 -5.60 -5.11 7.32
C GLY A 249 -6.06 -4.46 6.02
N TYR A 250 -6.58 -3.24 6.15
CA TYR A 250 -6.95 -2.43 5.00
C TYR A 250 -6.15 -1.15 5.04
N ILE A 251 -5.69 -0.70 3.88
CA ILE A 251 -4.91 0.54 3.75
C ILE A 251 -5.59 1.50 2.78
N LEU A 252 -5.38 2.79 3.05
CA LEU A 252 -5.86 3.87 2.19
C LEU A 252 -4.76 4.23 1.19
N TYR A 253 -5.07 4.09 -0.09
CA TYR A 253 -4.30 4.68 -1.17
C TYR A 253 -4.86 6.05 -1.48
N LEU A 254 -4.03 7.06 -1.37
CA LEU A 254 -4.37 8.45 -1.63
C LEU A 254 -3.91 8.86 -3.03
N ASP A 255 -4.68 9.77 -3.62
CA ASP A 255 -4.19 10.61 -4.70
C ASP A 255 -3.19 11.62 -4.12
N THR A 256 -1.92 11.50 -4.49
CA THR A 256 -0.82 12.28 -3.90
C THR A 256 -0.93 13.77 -4.20
N ASP A 257 -1.55 14.13 -5.33
CA ASP A 257 -1.87 15.52 -5.68
C ASP A 257 -2.78 16.19 -4.63
N ALA A 258 -3.56 15.41 -3.88
CA ALA A 258 -4.48 15.93 -2.88
C ALA A 258 -3.75 16.56 -1.67
N PHE A 259 -2.50 16.14 -1.44
CA PHE A 259 -1.66 16.55 -0.31
C PHE A 259 -0.42 17.32 -0.76
N ASP A 260 -0.33 17.71 -2.03
CA ASP A 260 0.87 18.33 -2.62
C ASP A 260 2.15 17.46 -2.38
N LEU A 261 1.99 16.13 -2.31
CA LEU A 261 3.07 15.18 -2.07
C LEU A 261 3.69 14.74 -3.40
N TYR A 262 4.68 15.48 -3.88
CA TYR A 262 5.31 15.22 -5.18
C TYR A 262 6.52 14.27 -5.12
N SER A 263 7.03 13.96 -3.93
CA SER A 263 8.24 13.15 -3.76
C SER A 263 8.12 12.19 -2.58
N ASN A 264 8.38 10.91 -2.85
CA ASN A 264 8.65 9.92 -1.81
C ASN A 264 10.14 9.92 -1.51
N VAL A 265 10.50 9.81 -0.23
CA VAL A 265 11.90 9.73 0.21
C VAL A 265 12.14 8.31 0.74
N ILE A 266 13.18 7.66 0.23
CA ILE A 266 13.68 6.40 0.80
C ILE A 266 14.93 6.74 1.60
N LEU A 267 14.94 6.35 2.87
CA LEU A 267 16.06 6.56 3.79
C LEU A 267 16.69 5.22 4.14
N THR A 268 17.99 5.10 3.89
CA THR A 268 18.80 3.98 4.37
C THR A 268 19.59 4.45 5.58
N ALA A 269 19.29 3.91 6.75
CA ALA A 269 19.98 4.25 7.99
C ALA A 269 20.74 3.03 8.52
N LYS A 270 21.89 3.29 9.16
CA LYS A 270 22.58 2.30 10.00
C LYS A 270 22.26 2.65 11.45
N CYS A 271 21.77 1.67 12.21
CA CYS A 271 21.51 1.83 13.63
C CYS A 271 22.64 1.16 14.42
N ASP A 272 23.15 1.84 15.44
CA ASP A 272 24.11 1.23 16.38
C ASP A 272 23.39 0.15 17.20
N SER A 273 24.05 -0.99 17.36
CA SER A 273 23.47 -2.23 17.90
C SER A 273 22.98 -2.17 19.35
N GLU A 274 23.28 -1.10 20.09
CA GLU A 274 22.93 -0.96 21.51
C GLU A 274 21.47 -0.54 21.77
N LEU A 275 20.70 -0.23 20.72
CA LEU A 275 19.32 0.30 20.85
C LEU A 275 18.24 -0.56 20.16
N ALA A 276 18.56 -1.79 19.76
CA ALA A 276 17.63 -2.74 19.14
C ALA A 276 16.83 -3.57 20.17
#